data_AF-A0A7S1DJ67-F1
#
_entry.id   AF-A0A7S1DJ67-F1
#
_cell.length_a   1.000
_cell.length_b   1.000
_cell.length_c   1.000
_cell.angle_alpha   90.00
_cell.angle_beta   90.00
_cell.angle_gamma   90.00
#
_symmetry.space_group_name_H-M   'P 1'
#
loop_
_entity.id
_entity.type
_entity.pdbx_description
1 polymer ?
#
loop_
_entity_poly.entity_id
_entity_poly.type
_entity_poly.pdbx_seq_one_letter_code
_entity_poly.pdbx_strand_id
1 'polypeptide(L)'
;VVFDSEGMSMAEQVVLFEGADAVIGTHGAGLANAMFCRRGAVMLELLPQQLARASISQIFWHVATGTGMVHATFVIPHEMMVKDTPSSLHNFRAPVQQIADALVSLLSTADASSGEGVCDGGGGCSD
;
A
#
# COMPACT_ATOMS: atom_id res chain seq x y z
N VAL A 1 -6.48 2.98 16.53
CA VAL A 1 -6.02 4.27 17.11
C VAL A 1 -6.18 5.33 16.05
N VAL A 2 -6.74 6.49 16.38
CA VAL A 2 -6.70 7.65 15.48
C VAL A 2 -5.47 8.46 15.87
N PHE A 3 -4.63 8.81 14.90
CA PHE A 3 -3.39 9.55 15.13
C PHE A 3 -3.21 10.62 14.05
N ASP A 4 -2.36 11.60 14.34
CA ASP A 4 -1.88 12.61 13.40
C ASP A 4 -0.35 12.50 13.33
N SER A 5 0.18 12.25 12.13
CA SER A 5 1.61 12.10 11.91
C SER A 5 2.39 13.40 12.09
N GLU A 6 1.79 14.57 11.90
CA GLU A 6 2.50 15.85 12.01
C GLU A 6 3.00 16.14 13.43
N GLY A 7 2.29 15.62 14.43
CA GLY A 7 2.66 15.73 15.85
C GLY A 7 3.68 14.68 16.33
N MET A 8 4.06 13.72 15.47
CA MET A 8 4.94 12.60 15.83
C MET A 8 6.36 12.83 15.31
N SER A 9 7.35 12.49 16.14
CA SER A 9 8.73 12.35 15.68
C SER A 9 8.85 11.25 14.62
N MET A 10 9.88 11.32 13.79
CA MET A 10 10.13 10.30 12.76
C MET A 10 10.27 8.89 13.37
N ALA A 11 10.93 8.76 14.52
CA ALA A 11 11.07 7.48 15.22
C ALA A 11 9.71 6.90 15.65
N GLU A 12 8.79 7.74 16.14
CA GLU A 12 7.44 7.31 16.51
C GLU A 12 6.63 6.88 15.29
N GLN A 13 6.78 7.59 14.16
CA GLN A 13 6.13 7.18 12.91
C GLN A 13 6.67 5.82 12.44
N VAL A 14 8.00 5.62 12.46
CA VAL A 14 8.59 4.33 12.09
C VAL A 14 8.03 3.18 12.92
N VAL A 15 8.03 3.31 14.26
CA VAL A 15 7.51 2.27 15.17
C VAL A 15 6.03 1.99 14.90
N LEU A 16 5.24 3.02 14.63
CA LEU A 16 3.82 2.86 14.33
C LEU A 16 3.59 2.07 13.04
N PHE A 17 4.31 2.41 11.97
CA PHE A 17 4.16 1.76 10.66
C PHE A 17 4.82 0.38 10.60
N GLU A 18 5.89 0.13 11.37
CA GLU A 18 6.54 -1.19 11.48
C GLU A 18 5.53 -2.28 11.91
N GLY A 19 4.62 -1.94 12.83
CA GLY A 19 3.59 -2.84 13.35
C GLY A 19 2.35 -2.98 12.47
N ALA A 20 2.28 -2.30 11.32
CA ALA A 20 1.11 -2.36 10.44
C ALA A 20 1.19 -3.54 9.47
N ASP A 21 0.09 -4.29 9.35
CA ASP A 21 -0.07 -5.34 8.33
C ASP A 21 -0.48 -4.78 6.96
N ALA A 22 -1.14 -3.62 6.99
CA ALA A 22 -1.67 -2.95 5.81
C ALA A 22 -1.59 -1.43 5.95
N VAL A 23 -1.26 -0.75 4.86
CA VAL A 23 -1.42 0.70 4.70
C VAL A 23 -2.28 0.98 3.49
N ILE A 24 -3.31 1.80 3.67
CA ILE A 24 -4.21 2.24 2.61
C ILE A 24 -4.17 3.76 2.58
N GLY A 25 -3.99 4.36 1.42
CA GLY A 25 -3.92 5.81 1.34
C GLY A 25 -3.93 6.33 -0.08
N THR A 26 -4.22 7.62 -0.20
CA THR A 26 -4.11 8.34 -1.47
C THR A 26 -2.67 8.42 -1.93
N HIS A 27 -2.47 8.41 -3.25
CA HIS A 27 -1.17 8.78 -3.82
C HIS A 27 -0.65 10.09 -3.21
N GLY A 28 0.50 10.06 -2.53
CA GLY A 28 1.08 11.24 -1.89
C GLY A 28 1.94 10.95 -0.65
N ALA A 29 2.37 12.01 0.03
CA ALA A 29 3.38 11.93 1.09
C ALA A 29 2.97 11.02 2.26
N GLY A 30 1.69 11.00 2.64
CA GLY A 30 1.21 10.13 3.73
C GLY A 30 1.37 8.63 3.43
N LEU A 31 1.23 8.23 2.15
CA LEU A 31 1.41 6.83 1.75
C LEU A 31 2.89 6.41 1.76
N ALA A 32 3.82 7.36 1.68
CA ALA A 32 5.26 7.06 1.69
C ALA A 32 5.71 6.39 3.01
N ASN A 33 5.03 6.67 4.12
CA ASN A 33 5.31 6.05 5.42
C ASN A 33 5.17 4.52 5.42
N ALA A 34 4.44 3.95 4.46
CA ALA A 34 4.36 2.50 4.27
C ALA A 34 5.74 1.86 4.04
N MET A 35 6.75 2.60 3.59
CA MET A 35 8.11 2.09 3.45
C MET A 35 8.74 1.60 4.77
N PHE A 36 8.19 2.02 5.92
CA PHE A 36 8.62 1.60 7.25
C PHE A 36 7.94 0.31 7.73
N CYS A 37 6.96 -0.20 6.99
CA CYS A 37 6.31 -1.47 7.32
C CYS A 37 7.25 -2.66 7.16
N ARG A 38 6.95 -3.74 7.88
CA ARG A 38 7.64 -5.03 7.74
C ARG A 38 7.48 -5.61 6.33
N ARG A 39 8.45 -6.42 5.90
CA ARG A 39 8.35 -7.21 4.66
C ARG A 39 7.09 -8.06 4.70
N GLY A 40 6.40 -8.16 3.57
CA GLY A 40 5.12 -8.88 3.43
C GLY A 40 3.88 -8.06 3.82
N ALA A 41 4.03 -6.88 4.44
CA ALA A 41 2.90 -5.98 4.64
C ALA A 41 2.31 -5.52 3.29
N VAL A 42 1.03 -5.18 3.30
CA VAL A 42 0.31 -4.78 2.08
C VAL A 42 0.17 -3.26 1.96
N MET A 43 0.27 -2.75 0.75
CA MET A 43 0.05 -1.36 0.40
C MET A 43 -1.08 -1.27 -0.64
N LEU A 44 -2.20 -0.67 -0.26
CA LEU A 44 -3.31 -0.38 -1.18
C LEU A 44 -3.32 1.12 -1.50
N GLU A 45 -2.83 1.46 -2.69
CA GLU A 45 -2.80 2.83 -3.17
C GLU A 45 -4.14 3.23 -3.79
N LEU A 46 -4.73 4.32 -3.29
CA LEU A 46 -5.91 4.95 -3.88
C LEU A 46 -5.45 5.96 -4.94
N LEU A 47 -5.53 5.55 -6.21
CA LEU A 47 -4.99 6.31 -7.33
C LEU A 47 -6.12 6.97 -8.14
N PRO A 48 -6.19 8.30 -8.22
CA PRO A 48 -7.09 8.99 -9.12
C PRO A 48 -6.89 8.54 -10.57
N GLN A 49 -7.98 8.28 -11.29
CA GLN A 49 -7.93 7.86 -12.69
C GLN A 49 -7.13 8.82 -13.58
N GLN A 50 -7.14 10.12 -13.28
CA GLN A 50 -6.37 11.15 -13.98
C GLN A 50 -4.85 10.93 -13.89
N LEU A 51 -4.37 10.28 -12.83
CA LEU A 51 -2.96 9.95 -12.62
C LEU A 51 -2.57 8.57 -13.18
N ALA A 52 -3.53 7.73 -13.55
CA ALA A 52 -3.26 6.35 -13.98
C ALA A 52 -2.32 6.23 -15.20
N ARG A 53 -2.18 7.30 -16.00
CA ARG A 53 -1.26 7.37 -17.14
C ARG A 53 -0.02 8.23 -16.90
N ALA A 54 0.07 8.88 -15.74
CA ALA A 54 1.25 9.65 -15.37
C ALA A 54 2.36 8.71 -14.93
N SER A 55 3.61 9.00 -15.30
CA SER A 55 4.78 8.23 -14.86
C SER A 55 4.89 8.14 -13.34
N ILE A 56 4.37 9.15 -12.62
CA ILE A 56 4.35 9.18 -11.15
C ILE A 56 3.51 8.07 -10.52
N SER A 57 2.53 7.50 -11.26
CA SER A 57 1.64 6.44 -10.74
C SER A 57 2.37 5.17 -10.31
N GLN A 58 3.60 4.95 -10.78
CA GLN A 58 4.36 3.75 -10.44
C GLN A 58 5.29 3.92 -9.25
N ILE A 59 5.40 5.11 -8.65
CA ILE A 59 6.36 5.34 -7.55
C ILE A 59 6.10 4.39 -6.38
N PHE A 60 4.85 4.20 -5.98
CA PHE A 60 4.52 3.34 -4.84
C PHE A 60 4.69 1.86 -5.13
N TRP A 61 4.47 1.42 -6.38
CA TRP A 61 4.83 0.06 -6.79
C TRP A 61 6.33 -0.21 -6.66
N HIS A 62 7.18 0.74 -7.08
CA HIS A 62 8.64 0.62 -6.94
C HIS A 62 9.06 0.62 -5.47
N VAL A 63 8.47 1.48 -4.64
CA VAL A 63 8.73 1.50 -3.19
C VAL A 63 8.36 0.16 -2.58
N ALA A 64 7.15 -0.33 -2.81
CA ALA A 64 6.69 -1.60 -2.27
C ALA A 64 7.58 -2.78 -2.72
N THR A 65 7.93 -2.84 -4.00
CA THR A 65 8.85 -3.87 -4.52
C THR A 65 10.22 -3.78 -3.84
N GLY A 66 10.76 -2.57 -3.69
CA GLY A 66 12.05 -2.33 -3.05
C GLY A 66 12.07 -2.68 -1.56
N THR A 67 10.94 -2.50 -0.85
CA THR A 67 10.80 -2.83 0.58
C THR A 67 10.30 -4.26 0.83
N GLY A 68 9.91 -5.00 -0.21
CA GLY A 68 9.34 -6.34 -0.10
C GLY A 68 7.91 -6.37 0.42
N MET A 69 7.14 -5.33 0.15
CA MET A 69 5.71 -5.25 0.38
C MET A 69 4.92 -5.76 -0.84
N VAL A 70 3.68 -6.14 -0.59
CA VAL A 70 2.71 -6.44 -1.64
C VAL A 70 1.92 -5.18 -1.97
N HIS A 71 1.90 -4.77 -3.24
CA HIS A 71 1.21 -3.55 -3.69
C HIS A 71 0.03 -3.87 -4.59
N ALA A 72 -1.04 -3.10 -4.41
CA ALA A 72 -2.10 -2.99 -5.40
C ALA A 72 -2.59 -1.55 -5.49
N THR A 73 -3.20 -1.23 -6.62
CA THR A 73 -3.83 0.07 -6.86
C THR A 73 -5.35 -0.09 -6.95
N PHE A 74 -6.07 0.70 -6.16
CA PHE A 74 -7.49 0.93 -6.34
C PHE A 74 -7.69 2.23 -7.11
N VAL A 75 -8.14 2.15 -8.36
CA VAL A 75 -8.34 3.33 -9.20
C VAL A 75 -9.63 4.03 -8.77
N ILE A 76 -9.52 5.28 -8.35
CA ILE A 76 -10.66 6.14 -8.03
C ILE A 76 -11.21 6.74 -9.33
N PRO A 77 -12.47 6.43 -9.71
CA PRO A 77 -13.07 6.97 -10.92
C PRO A 77 -13.24 8.48 -10.86
N HIS A 78 -13.16 9.15 -12.01
CA HIS A 78 -13.27 10.61 -12.10
C HIS A 78 -14.59 11.14 -11.50
N GLU A 79 -15.71 10.42 -11.63
CA GLU A 79 -17.01 10.79 -11.08
C GLU A 79 -17.07 10.80 -9.54
N MET A 80 -16.14 10.12 -8.87
CA MET A 80 -16.03 10.13 -7.42
C MET A 80 -15.15 11.28 -6.90
N MET A 81 -14.42 11.97 -7.79
CA MET A 81 -13.55 13.09 -7.42
C MET A 81 -14.38 14.30 -7.03
N VAL A 82 -14.01 14.93 -5.92
CA VAL A 82 -14.65 16.16 -5.43
C VAL A 82 -13.83 17.35 -5.93
N LYS A 83 -14.47 18.23 -6.71
CA LYS A 83 -13.85 19.46 -7.23
C LYS A 83 -13.88 20.55 -6.16
N ASP A 84 -12.89 20.58 -5.30
CA ASP A 84 -12.70 21.63 -4.30
C ASP A 84 -11.65 22.67 -4.76
N THR A 85 -10.59 22.24 -5.44
CA THR A 85 -9.63 23.13 -6.12
C THR A 85 -9.31 22.63 -7.54
N PRO A 86 -8.83 23.49 -8.46
CA PRO A 86 -8.58 23.13 -9.87
C PRO A 86 -7.59 21.98 -10.07
N SER A 87 -6.73 21.71 -9.09
CA SER A 87 -5.68 20.68 -9.11
C SER A 87 -5.91 19.53 -8.13
N SER A 88 -7.09 19.46 -7.51
CA SER A 88 -7.34 18.47 -6.47
C SER A 88 -7.47 17.06 -7.03
N LEU A 89 -6.45 16.27 -6.76
CA LEU A 89 -6.41 14.84 -7.04
C LEU A 89 -6.43 14.03 -5.73
N HIS A 90 -6.59 14.68 -4.59
CA HIS A 90 -6.58 14.04 -3.27
C HIS A 90 -7.97 13.92 -2.64
N ASN A 91 -8.96 14.70 -3.12
CA ASN A 91 -10.32 14.68 -2.58
C ASN A 91 -11.28 13.88 -3.44
N PHE A 92 -11.89 12.86 -2.84
CA PHE A 92 -12.87 12.00 -3.49
C PHE A 92 -13.84 11.40 -2.48
N ARG A 93 -14.96 10.88 -2.98
CA ARG A 93 -15.87 10.04 -2.22
C ARG A 93 -15.29 8.65 -2.12
N ALA A 94 -15.10 8.14 -0.90
CA ALA A 94 -14.55 6.81 -0.68
C ALA A 94 -15.64 5.74 -0.84
N PRO A 95 -15.54 4.81 -1.82
CA PRO A 95 -16.39 3.62 -1.86
C PRO A 95 -15.88 2.60 -0.84
N VAL A 96 -16.11 2.87 0.45
CA VAL A 96 -15.49 2.16 1.60
C VAL A 96 -15.59 0.63 1.47
N GLN A 97 -16.75 0.10 1.08
CA GLN A 97 -16.93 -1.34 0.93
C GLN A 97 -16.02 -1.94 -0.15
N GLN A 98 -15.94 -1.31 -1.33
CA GLN A 98 -15.12 -1.80 -2.43
C GLN A 98 -13.63 -1.74 -2.09
N ILE A 99 -13.21 -0.69 -1.37
CA ILE A 99 -11.84 -0.56 -0.87
C ILE A 99 -11.54 -1.66 0.16
N ALA A 100 -12.47 -1.94 1.07
CA ALA A 100 -12.32 -3.00 2.06
C ALA A 100 -12.23 -4.39 1.39
N ASP A 101 -13.08 -4.67 0.40
CA ASP A 101 -13.06 -5.94 -0.33
C ASP A 101 -11.73 -6.13 -1.08
N ALA A 102 -11.22 -5.06 -1.72
CA ALA A 102 -9.92 -5.06 -2.38
C ALA A 102 -8.77 -5.31 -1.39
N LEU A 103 -8.82 -4.69 -0.20
CA LEU A 103 -7.84 -4.92 0.86
C LEU A 103 -7.84 -6.38 1.34
N VAL A 104 -9.01 -6.95 1.61
CA VAL A 104 -9.14 -8.34 2.07
C VAL A 104 -8.58 -9.31 1.03
N SER A 105 -8.87 -9.06 -0.26
CA SER A 105 -8.29 -9.84 -1.36
C SER A 105 -6.76 -9.73 -1.40
N LEU A 106 -6.21 -8.54 -1.14
CA LEU A 106 -4.78 -8.30 -1.16
C LEU A 106 -4.06 -9.01 0.00
N LEU A 107 -4.62 -8.91 1.21
CA LEU A 107 -4.12 -9.61 2.41
C LEU A 107 -4.09 -11.12 2.20
N SER A 108 -5.18 -11.68 1.65
CA SER A 108 -5.26 -13.12 1.36
C SER A 108 -4.17 -13.59 0.37
N THR A 109 -3.77 -12.71 -0.56
CA THR A 109 -2.72 -13.00 -1.54
C THR A 109 -1.33 -12.91 -0.90
N ALA A 110 -1.11 -11.92 -0.03
CA ALA A 110 0.14 -11.76 0.70
C ALA A 110 0.43 -12.97 1.60
N ASP A 111 -0.59 -13.45 2.32
CA ASP A 111 -0.48 -14.64 3.17
C ASP A 111 -0.08 -15.87 2.36
N ALA A 112 -0.71 -16.10 1.19
CA ALA A 112 -0.37 -17.21 0.30
C ALA A 112 1.09 -17.16 -0.18
N SER A 113 1.61 -15.96 -0.50
CA SER A 113 2.99 -15.77 -0.96
C SER A 113 4.05 -15.99 0.13
N SER A 114 3.67 -15.86 1.40
CA SER A 114 4.56 -16.11 2.54
C SER A 114 4.68 -17.59 2.92
N GLY A 115 3.80 -18.45 2.39
CA GLY A 115 3.78 -19.90 2.62
C GLY A 115 4.65 -20.72 1.67
N GLU A 116 5.17 -20.15 0.58
CA GLU A 116 6.16 -20.80 -0.28
C GLU A 116 7.56 -20.63 0.32
N GLY A 117 7.81 -21.44 1.36
CA GLY A 117 9.13 -21.60 1.94
C GLY A 117 10.14 -22.05 0.88
N VAL A 118 11.24 -21.32 0.81
CA VAL A 118 12.48 -21.69 0.14
C VAL A 118 12.81 -23.14 0.49
N CYS A 119 12.67 -24.04 -0.49
CA CYS A 119 13.32 -25.34 -0.44
C CYS A 119 14.82 -25.07 -0.51
N ASP A 120 15.51 -25.12 0.63
CA ASP A 120 16.96 -24.99 0.67
C ASP A 120 17.55 -26.16 -0.14
N GLY A 121 18.16 -25.83 -1.26
CA GLY A 121 18.78 -26.79 -2.17
C GLY A 121 20.04 -27.36 -1.54
N GLY A 122 19.88 -28.32 -0.63
CA GLY A 122 20.99 -28.93 0.08
C GLY A 122 20.59 -30.18 0.85
N GLY A 123 20.50 -31.31 0.15
CA GLY A 123 20.33 -32.61 0.80
C GLY A 123 20.23 -33.74 -0.22
N GLY A 124 21.38 -34.32 -0.57
CA GLY A 124 21.48 -35.44 -1.50
C GLY A 124 20.61 -36.62 -1.07
N CYS A 125 19.89 -37.18 -2.03
CA CYS A 125 19.40 -38.55 -1.93
C CYS A 125 20.60 -39.48 -2.12
N SER A 126 20.91 -40.26 -1.09
CA SER A 126 21.67 -41.50 -1.21
C SER A 126 20.73 -42.64 -0.81
N ASP A 127 20.46 -43.50 -1.79
CA ASP A 127 19.90 -44.86 -1.82
C ASP A 127 18.86 -45.29 -0.77
#